data_AF-A0A6G0Y2X4-F1
#
_entry.id   AF-A0A6G0Y2X4-F1
#
_cell.length_a   1.000
_cell.length_b   1.000
_cell.length_c   1.000
_cell.angle_alpha   90.00
_cell.angle_beta   90.00
_cell.angle_gamma   90.00
#
_symmetry.space_group_name_H-M   'P 1'
#
loop_
_entity.id
_entity.type
_entity.pdbx_description
1 polymer ?
#
loop_
_entity_poly.entity_id
_entity_poly.type
_entity_poly.pdbx_seq_one_letter_code
_entity_poly.pdbx_strand_id
1 'polypeptide(L)'
;MYLAQAKYEDIYSFVVHSKIKYRYAQTVVSSRVANKGNTSHEVQFYITLPESAFVSKFLMEINEKVYEAYVKEKKEAKEEYNAAVNSGQTAAHVEQNARDSNKFTVSVNVEAESKVTFNLTYEQLLNRKLGIYENVINLQPGQVVKNLQVIVDIEESSNITTLEVPDIKTANEIETTVSS
;
A
#
# COMPACT_ATOMS: atom_id res chain seq x y z
N MET A 1 -34.27 -2.38 -7.84
CA MET A 1 -33.22 -2.33 -8.87
C MET A 1 -32.13 -1.40 -8.35
N TYR A 2 -31.08 -1.96 -7.74
CA TYR A 2 -29.95 -1.16 -7.23
C TYR A 2 -29.05 -0.86 -8.42
N LEU A 3 -28.94 0.41 -8.83
CA LEU A 3 -27.92 0.82 -9.78
C LEU A 3 -26.58 0.70 -9.09
N ALA A 4 -25.71 -0.18 -9.59
CA ALA A 4 -24.31 -0.19 -9.18
C ALA A 4 -23.76 1.21 -9.49
N GLN A 5 -23.34 1.94 -8.45
CA GLN A 5 -22.61 3.19 -8.59
C GLN A 5 -21.42 2.88 -9.51
N ALA A 6 -21.36 3.50 -10.70
CA ALA A 6 -20.22 3.30 -11.59
C ALA A 6 -18.97 3.76 -10.84
N LYS A 7 -18.08 2.82 -10.46
CA LYS A 7 -16.78 3.18 -9.91
C LYS A 7 -16.00 3.87 -11.04
N TYR A 8 -15.88 5.18 -10.94
CA TYR A 8 -15.12 6.01 -11.89
C TYR A 8 -13.60 5.76 -11.78
N GLU A 9 -13.18 5.18 -10.66
CA GLU A 9 -11.82 4.75 -10.35
C GLU A 9 -11.50 3.35 -10.91
N ASP A 10 -10.60 3.28 -11.89
CA ASP A 10 -10.04 2.03 -12.42
C ASP A 10 -8.61 1.84 -11.92
N ILE A 11 -8.41 0.92 -10.98
CA ILE A 11 -7.07 0.49 -10.56
C ILE A 11 -6.60 -0.53 -11.57
N TYR A 12 -5.74 -0.10 -12.49
CA TYR A 12 -5.30 -0.92 -13.61
C TYR A 12 -3.96 -1.62 -13.35
N SER A 13 -3.20 -1.19 -12.33
CA SER A 13 -1.94 -1.83 -11.93
C SER A 13 -1.74 -1.73 -10.42
N PHE A 14 -1.38 -2.87 -9.80
CA PHE A 14 -0.99 -2.97 -8.40
C PHE A 14 0.23 -3.89 -8.31
N VAL A 15 1.40 -3.31 -8.08
CA VAL A 15 2.68 -4.02 -8.08
C VAL A 15 3.32 -3.86 -6.71
N VAL A 16 3.72 -4.98 -6.11
CA VAL A 16 4.50 -4.99 -4.88
C VAL A 16 5.87 -5.57 -5.16
N HIS A 17 6.92 -4.87 -4.75
CA HIS A 17 8.28 -5.34 -4.84
C HIS A 17 8.92 -5.31 -3.44
N SER A 18 9.19 -6.48 -2.87
CA SER A 18 9.94 -6.61 -1.62
C SER A 18 11.37 -7.05 -1.90
N LYS A 19 12.33 -6.29 -1.40
CA LYS A 19 13.75 -6.65 -1.41
C LYS A 19 14.17 -6.97 0.01
N ILE A 20 14.50 -8.23 0.25
CA ILE A 20 14.95 -8.74 1.54
C ILE A 20 16.47 -8.91 1.46
N LYS A 21 17.20 -8.13 2.24
CA LYS A 21 18.65 -8.22 2.38
C LYS A 21 19.01 -8.44 3.83
N TYR A 22 19.68 -9.55 4.15
CA TYR A 22 20.12 -9.85 5.51
C TYR A 22 19.00 -9.65 6.54
N ARG A 23 17.83 -10.26 6.28
CA ARG A 23 16.62 -10.22 7.11
C ARG A 23 15.94 -8.84 7.17
N TYR A 24 16.43 -7.86 6.45
CA TYR A 24 15.83 -6.53 6.35
C TYR A 24 15.04 -6.42 5.04
N ALA A 25 13.73 -6.22 5.15
CA ALA A 25 12.81 -6.10 4.02
C ALA A 25 12.50 -4.63 3.73
N GLN A 26 12.80 -4.18 2.52
CA GLN A 26 12.27 -2.94 1.97
C GLN A 26 11.22 -3.28 0.92
N THR A 27 9.98 -2.85 1.14
CA THR A 27 8.86 -3.16 0.26
C THR A 27 8.29 -1.89 -0.35
N VAL A 28 8.18 -1.88 -1.67
CA VAL A 28 7.56 -0.81 -2.45
C VAL A 28 6.22 -1.31 -3.00
N VAL A 29 5.15 -0.58 -2.70
CA VAL A 29 3.80 -0.82 -3.24
C VAL A 29 3.47 0.29 -4.21
N SER A 30 3.25 -0.07 -5.47
CA SER A 30 2.89 0.84 -6.55
C SER A 30 1.46 0.57 -7.03
N SER A 31 0.57 1.53 -6.85
CA SER A 31 -0.83 1.47 -7.31
C SER A 31 -1.08 2.56 -8.34
N ARG A 32 -1.56 2.18 -9.53
CA ARG A 32 -1.91 3.11 -10.61
C ARG A 32 -3.42 3.12 -10.82
N VAL A 33 -3.99 4.31 -10.77
CA VAL A 33 -5.43 4.54 -10.82
C VAL A 33 -5.75 5.55 -11.90
N ALA A 34 -6.81 5.29 -12.67
CA ALA A 34 -7.36 6.23 -13.63
C ALA A 34 -8.75 6.67 -13.17
N ASN A 35 -9.00 7.97 -13.10
CA ASN A 35 -10.34 8.52 -13.05
C ASN A 35 -10.88 8.56 -14.48
N LYS A 36 -11.80 7.66 -14.81
CA LYS A 36 -12.47 7.61 -16.13
C LYS A 36 -13.73 8.46 -16.18
N GLY A 37 -14.09 9.12 -15.08
CA GLY A 37 -15.20 10.05 -15.02
C GLY A 37 -14.89 11.36 -15.73
N ASN A 38 -15.96 12.07 -16.10
CA ASN A 38 -15.92 13.42 -16.66
C ASN A 38 -15.88 14.53 -15.58
N THR A 39 -15.85 14.14 -14.31
CA THR A 39 -15.70 15.04 -13.15
C THR A 39 -14.54 14.59 -12.29
N SER A 40 -14.04 15.49 -11.44
CA SER A 40 -13.07 15.11 -10.42
C SER A 40 -13.71 14.14 -9.41
N HIS A 41 -12.93 13.18 -8.95
CA HIS A 41 -13.34 12.18 -7.98
C HIS A 41 -12.24 11.97 -6.95
N GLU A 42 -12.65 11.76 -5.70
CA GLU A 42 -11.72 11.31 -4.67
C GLU A 42 -11.31 9.86 -4.92
N VAL A 43 -10.00 9.62 -4.96
CA VAL A 43 -9.37 8.32 -5.07
C VAL A 43 -8.63 8.03 -3.78
N GLN A 44 -8.81 6.83 -3.26
CA GLN A 44 -8.17 6.40 -2.02
C GLN A 44 -7.12 5.31 -2.27
N PHE A 45 -5.93 5.52 -1.74
CA PHE A 45 -4.91 4.50 -1.55
C PHE A 45 -4.95 4.01 -0.11
N TYR A 46 -5.00 2.70 0.08
CA TYR A 46 -5.08 2.08 1.40
C TYR A 46 -4.23 0.82 1.47
N ILE A 47 -3.50 0.64 2.56
CA ILE A 47 -2.78 -0.58 2.86
C ILE A 47 -2.66 -0.82 4.36
N THR A 48 -2.67 -2.08 4.74
CA THR A 48 -2.33 -2.58 6.07
C THR A 48 -0.87 -3.01 6.05
N LEU A 49 -0.06 -2.37 6.87
CA LEU A 49 1.35 -2.69 7.05
C LEU A 49 1.50 -3.91 7.97
N PRO A 50 2.57 -4.68 7.82
CA PRO A 50 3.02 -5.59 8.88
C PRO A 50 3.20 -4.82 10.20
N GLU A 51 2.92 -5.47 11.32
CA GLU A 51 2.92 -4.82 12.65
C GLU A 51 4.27 -4.16 13.00
N SER A 52 5.39 -4.77 12.60
CA SER A 52 6.73 -4.24 12.86
C SER A 52 7.30 -3.38 11.72
N ALA A 53 6.50 -3.08 10.70
CA ALA A 53 6.93 -2.24 9.59
C ALA A 53 6.69 -0.76 9.88
N PHE A 54 7.56 0.09 9.35
CA PHE A 54 7.39 1.54 9.35
C PHE A 54 7.43 2.08 7.93
N VAL A 55 6.73 3.18 7.66
CA VAL A 55 6.76 3.86 6.36
C VAL A 55 8.01 4.72 6.29
N SER A 56 8.84 4.50 5.27
CA SER A 56 10.05 5.31 5.05
C SER A 56 9.89 6.34 3.93
N LYS A 57 8.96 6.12 2.99
CA LYS A 57 8.69 7.06 1.90
C LYS A 57 7.28 6.88 1.33
N PHE A 58 6.66 7.99 0.93
CA PHE A 58 5.47 7.98 0.10
C PHE A 58 5.56 9.02 -1.01
N LEU A 59 5.35 8.59 -2.25
CA LEU A 59 5.31 9.44 -3.44
C LEU A 59 3.96 9.28 -4.14
N MET A 60 3.39 10.40 -4.53
CA MET A 60 2.20 10.45 -5.37
C MET A 60 2.52 11.20 -6.65
N GLU A 61 2.14 10.66 -7.80
CA GLU A 61 2.35 11.30 -9.09
C GLU A 61 1.00 11.55 -9.76
N ILE A 62 0.70 12.81 -10.05
CA ILE A 62 -0.53 13.24 -10.74
C ILE A 62 -0.12 14.17 -11.87
N ASN A 63 -0.55 13.89 -13.11
CA ASN A 63 -0.24 14.72 -14.29
C ASN A 63 1.26 15.07 -14.38
N GLU A 64 2.12 14.05 -14.22
CA GLU A 64 3.59 14.14 -14.27
C GLU A 64 4.24 14.99 -13.15
N LYS A 65 3.45 15.47 -12.18
CA LYS A 65 3.95 16.14 -10.98
C LYS A 65 4.06 15.15 -9.85
N VAL A 66 5.26 15.07 -9.26
CA VAL A 66 5.55 14.23 -8.11
C VAL A 66 5.38 15.03 -6.83
N TYR A 67 4.60 14.48 -5.92
CA TYR A 67 4.33 14.98 -4.58
C TYR A 67 4.93 13.99 -3.58
N GLU A 68 5.99 14.40 -2.89
CA GLU A 68 6.58 13.62 -1.82
C GLU A 68 5.91 14.01 -0.50
N ALA A 69 5.26 13.04 0.14
CA ALA A 69 4.79 13.23 1.51
C ALA A 69 5.89 12.75 2.45
N TYR A 70 6.47 13.67 3.22
CA TYR A 70 7.28 13.28 4.37
C TYR A 70 6.35 12.66 5.40
N VAL A 71 6.32 11.32 5.47
CA VAL A 71 5.57 10.59 6.49
C VAL A 71 6.36 10.67 7.80
N LYS A 72 6.34 11.84 8.44
CA LYS A 72 6.86 12.02 9.80
C LYS A 72 5.83 11.51 10.81
N GLU A 73 6.30 10.94 11.91
CA GLU A 73 5.44 10.45 12.99
C GLU A 73 4.51 11.54 13.55
N LYS A 74 3.33 11.07 13.96
CA LYS A 74 2.07 11.71 14.40
C LYS A 74 2.12 13.05 15.17
N LYS A 75 3.26 13.47 15.71
CA LYS A 75 3.39 14.71 16.50
C LYS A 75 3.89 15.91 15.69
N GLU A 76 4.79 15.71 14.74
CA GLU A 76 5.39 16.83 13.99
C GLU A 76 4.58 17.21 12.73
N ALA A 77 3.83 16.27 12.14
CA ALA A 77 3.17 16.49 10.85
C ALA A 77 1.83 17.25 10.91
N LYS A 78 1.18 17.35 12.08
CA LYS A 78 -0.21 17.87 12.17
C LYS A 78 -0.30 19.38 11.90
N GLU A 79 0.72 20.14 12.28
CA GLU A 79 0.76 21.60 12.09
C GLU A 79 1.11 21.97 10.64
N GLU A 80 2.06 21.25 10.03
CA GLU A 80 2.46 21.44 8.63
C GLU A 80 1.39 20.97 7.64
N TYR A 81 0.65 19.90 7.98
CA TYR A 81 -0.52 19.42 7.23
C TYR A 81 -1.61 20.50 7.15
N ASN A 82 -1.98 21.13 8.27
CA ASN A 82 -2.99 22.18 8.28
C ASN A 82 -2.55 23.42 7.47
N ALA A 83 -1.25 23.71 7.44
CA ALA A 83 -0.71 24.81 6.64
C ALA A 83 -0.74 24.53 5.13
N ALA A 84 -0.44 23.29 4.70
CA ALA A 84 -0.46 22.87 3.29
C ALA A 84 -1.88 22.68 2.73
N VAL A 85 -2.84 22.22 3.54
CA VAL A 85 -4.27 22.15 3.15
C VAL A 85 -4.81 23.55 2.86
N ASN A 86 -4.42 24.54 3.66
CA ASN A 86 -4.83 25.94 3.48
C ASN A 86 -4.19 26.63 2.27
N SER A 87 -3.10 26.08 1.71
CA SER A 87 -2.42 26.64 0.52
C SER A 87 -2.92 26.06 -0.81
N GLY A 88 -3.91 25.15 -0.79
CA GLY A 88 -4.45 24.51 -1.99
C GLY A 88 -3.53 23.46 -2.62
N GLN A 89 -2.47 23.04 -1.91
CA GLN A 89 -1.63 21.92 -2.32
C GLN A 89 -2.30 20.61 -1.90
N THR A 90 -2.46 19.71 -2.87
CA THR A 90 -3.04 18.37 -2.78
C THR A 90 -2.70 17.68 -1.46
N ALA A 91 -3.64 17.70 -0.52
CA ALA A 91 -3.42 17.17 0.82
C ALA A 91 -3.61 15.65 0.85
N ALA A 92 -2.55 14.91 1.15
CA ALA A 92 -2.62 13.49 1.47
C ALA A 92 -2.96 13.33 2.96
N HIS A 93 -4.18 12.89 3.29
CA HIS A 93 -4.57 12.62 4.67
C HIS A 93 -4.08 11.23 5.11
N VAL A 94 -3.05 11.17 5.97
CA VAL A 94 -2.52 9.93 6.55
C VAL A 94 -3.13 9.70 7.93
N GLU A 95 -4.13 8.81 8.02
CA GLU A 95 -4.67 8.35 9.31
C GLU A 95 -3.96 7.09 9.80
N GLN A 96 -3.39 7.16 10.99
CA GLN A 96 -2.89 6.00 11.74
C GLN A 96 -3.71 5.89 13.03
N ASN A 97 -4.75 5.04 13.07
CA ASN A 97 -5.63 4.94 14.23
C ASN A 97 -4.90 4.23 15.40
N ALA A 98 -5.12 4.61 16.66
CA ALA A 98 -4.33 4.05 17.78
C ALA A 98 -4.64 2.56 18.06
N ARG A 99 -5.80 2.06 17.59
CA ARG A 99 -6.18 0.64 17.61
C ARG A 99 -5.86 -0.11 16.30
N ASP A 100 -5.52 0.62 15.24
CA ASP A 100 -5.18 0.13 13.90
C ASP A 100 -3.88 0.81 13.41
N SER A 101 -2.83 0.78 14.24
CA SER A 101 -1.63 1.59 14.02
C SER A 101 -0.84 1.17 12.78
N ASN A 102 -1.19 0.06 12.15
CA ASN A 102 -0.54 -0.42 10.94
C ASN A 102 -1.30 -0.05 9.66
N LYS A 103 -2.43 0.67 9.71
CA LYS A 103 -3.13 1.11 8.50
C LYS A 103 -2.51 2.41 7.97
N PHE A 104 -2.28 2.45 6.66
CA PHE A 104 -1.85 3.63 5.92
C PHE A 104 -2.90 3.94 4.86
N THR A 105 -3.46 5.14 4.92
CA THR A 105 -4.50 5.62 4.00
C THR A 105 -4.04 6.96 3.43
N VAL A 106 -4.33 7.21 2.16
CA VAL A 106 -4.20 8.52 1.52
C VAL A 106 -5.40 8.71 0.60
N SER A 107 -6.13 9.81 0.77
CA SER A 107 -7.18 10.23 -0.16
C SER A 107 -6.72 11.45 -0.96
N VAL A 108 -7.04 11.49 -2.24
CA VAL A 108 -6.72 12.62 -3.13
C VAL A 108 -7.83 12.83 -4.15
N ASN A 109 -8.17 14.09 -4.41
CA ASN A 109 -9.08 14.44 -5.50
C ASN A 109 -8.34 14.41 -6.85
N VAL A 110 -8.74 13.50 -7.74
CA VAL A 110 -8.15 13.33 -9.07
C VAL A 110 -9.08 13.95 -10.10
N GLU A 111 -8.54 14.81 -10.96
CA GLU A 111 -9.29 15.48 -12.03
C GLU A 111 -9.92 14.48 -13.00
N ALA A 112 -10.93 14.95 -13.75
CA ALA A 112 -11.57 14.17 -14.81
C ALA A 112 -10.51 13.63 -15.79
N GLU A 113 -10.71 12.40 -16.25
CA GLU A 113 -9.88 11.74 -17.26
C GLU A 113 -8.37 11.70 -16.94
N SER A 114 -8.01 11.89 -15.67
CA SER A 114 -6.62 11.97 -15.21
C SER A 114 -6.19 10.69 -14.47
N LYS A 115 -4.87 10.55 -14.29
CA LYS A 115 -4.27 9.39 -13.63
C LYS A 115 -3.47 9.81 -12.41
N VAL A 116 -3.44 8.91 -11.43
CA VAL A 116 -2.60 9.01 -10.26
C VAL A 116 -1.80 7.72 -10.07
N THR A 117 -0.53 7.86 -9.70
CA THR A 117 0.30 6.74 -9.22
C THR A 117 0.67 6.96 -7.77
N PHE A 118 0.39 5.99 -6.92
CA PHE A 118 0.82 5.96 -5.53
C PHE A 118 2.00 5.01 -5.40
N ASN A 119 3.09 5.44 -4.76
CA ASN A 119 4.22 4.60 -4.41
C ASN A 119 4.49 4.73 -2.90
N LEU A 120 4.23 3.67 -2.16
CA LEU A 120 4.55 3.56 -0.75
C LEU A 120 5.77 2.68 -0.56
N THR A 121 6.77 3.17 0.17
CA THR A 121 7.88 2.35 0.67
C THR A 121 7.74 2.16 2.17
N TYR A 122 7.70 0.91 2.61
CA TYR A 122 7.78 0.53 4.01
C TYR A 122 8.91 -0.46 4.25
N GLU A 123 9.45 -0.43 5.46
CA GLU A 123 10.64 -1.18 5.83
C GLU A 123 10.38 -1.97 7.11
N GLN A 124 10.99 -3.15 7.19
CA GLN A 124 10.76 -4.09 8.28
C GLN A 124 12.01 -4.94 8.52
N LEU A 125 12.41 -5.09 9.80
CA LEU A 125 13.29 -6.19 10.20
C LEU A 125 12.43 -7.45 10.38
N LEU A 126 12.73 -8.50 9.63
CA LEU A 126 11.99 -9.76 9.70
C LEU A 126 12.31 -10.51 10.99
N ASN A 127 11.27 -10.94 11.68
CA ASN A 127 11.39 -11.70 12.92
C ASN A 127 11.41 -13.20 12.64
N ARG A 128 12.33 -13.90 13.31
CA ARG A 128 12.44 -15.35 13.21
C ARG A 128 11.47 -16.03 14.17
N LYS A 129 10.63 -16.94 13.67
CA LYS A 129 9.73 -17.78 14.47
C LYS A 129 9.88 -19.23 14.04
N LEU A 130 10.02 -20.15 15.00
CA LEU A 130 10.17 -21.59 14.74
C LEU A 130 11.24 -21.95 13.68
N GLY A 131 12.31 -21.15 13.61
CA GLY A 131 13.42 -21.38 12.69
C GLY A 131 13.31 -20.69 11.32
N ILE A 132 12.15 -20.13 10.97
CA ILE A 132 11.86 -19.47 9.68
C ILE A 132 11.65 -17.96 9.84
N TYR A 133 11.87 -17.20 8.77
CA TYR A 133 11.55 -15.77 8.69
C TYR A 133 10.30 -15.60 7.83
N GLU A 134 9.36 -14.77 8.28
CA GLU A 134 8.10 -14.53 7.57
C GLU A 134 8.07 -13.09 7.05
N ASN A 135 7.85 -12.93 5.74
CA ASN A 135 7.54 -11.65 5.13
C ASN A 135 6.06 -11.65 4.71
N VAL A 136 5.23 -10.95 5.47
CA VAL A 136 3.80 -10.82 5.18
C VAL A 136 3.56 -9.59 4.32
N ILE A 137 2.91 -9.77 3.17
CA ILE A 137 2.56 -8.69 2.26
C ILE A 137 1.05 -8.66 2.10
N ASN A 138 0.42 -7.56 2.48
CA ASN A 138 -1.02 -7.38 2.33
C ASN A 138 -1.33 -6.79 0.94
N LEU A 139 -2.13 -7.51 0.15
CA LEU A 139 -2.57 -7.07 -1.18
C LEU A 139 -3.99 -6.49 -1.06
N GLN A 140 -4.13 -5.17 -1.15
CA GLN A 140 -5.41 -4.48 -0.94
C GLN A 140 -5.75 -3.51 -2.09
N PRO A 141 -5.86 -4.00 -3.34
CA PRO A 141 -6.24 -3.14 -4.46
C PRO A 141 -7.70 -2.67 -4.41
N GLY A 142 -8.57 -3.26 -3.56
CA GLY A 142 -9.98 -2.83 -3.41
C GLY A 142 -10.90 -3.08 -4.62
N GLN A 143 -10.35 -3.66 -5.70
CA GLN A 143 -11.05 -4.08 -6.92
C GLN A 143 -10.22 -5.13 -7.67
N VAL A 144 -10.81 -5.76 -8.70
CA VAL A 144 -10.07 -6.63 -9.62
C VAL A 144 -9.13 -5.77 -10.47
N VAL A 145 -7.85 -6.14 -10.52
CA VAL A 145 -6.80 -5.38 -11.22
C VAL A 145 -6.29 -6.18 -12.40
N LYS A 146 -6.07 -5.52 -13.53
CA LYS A 146 -5.55 -6.16 -14.75
C LYS A 146 -4.11 -6.64 -14.60
N ASN A 147 -3.28 -5.84 -13.93
CA ASN A 147 -1.90 -6.16 -13.64
C ASN A 147 -1.68 -6.20 -12.12
N LEU A 148 -1.76 -7.39 -11.53
CA LEU A 148 -1.39 -7.64 -10.14
C LEU A 148 -0.07 -8.42 -10.12
N GLN A 149 0.96 -7.86 -9.51
CA GLN A 149 2.28 -8.50 -9.44
C GLN A 149 2.88 -8.38 -8.05
N VAL A 150 3.48 -9.47 -7.58
CA VAL A 150 4.28 -9.51 -6.36
C VAL A 150 5.65 -10.07 -6.72
N ILE A 151 6.69 -9.30 -6.42
CA ILE A 151 8.08 -9.65 -6.68
C ILE A 151 8.80 -9.65 -5.34
N VAL A 152 9.51 -10.73 -5.03
CA VAL A 152 10.30 -10.85 -3.81
C VAL A 152 11.73 -11.26 -4.19
N ASP A 153 12.68 -10.35 -3.96
CA ASP A 153 14.10 -10.61 -4.13
C ASP A 153 14.72 -10.88 -2.77
N ILE A 154 15.44 -12.00 -2.62
CA ILE A 154 16.04 -12.41 -1.34
C ILE A 154 17.56 -12.54 -1.49
N GLU A 155 18.29 -11.80 -0.67
CA GLU A 155 19.74 -11.86 -0.55
C GLU A 155 20.13 -12.15 0.91
N GLU A 156 20.81 -13.26 1.14
CA GLU A 156 21.28 -13.69 2.46
C GLU A 156 22.76 -14.05 2.42
N SER A 157 23.46 -13.78 3.52
CA SER A 157 24.88 -14.16 3.67
C SER A 157 25.07 -15.66 3.91
N SER A 158 24.02 -16.33 4.36
CA SER A 158 23.95 -17.77 4.59
C SER A 158 23.06 -18.44 3.55
N ASN A 159 23.27 -19.74 3.33
CA ASN A 159 22.41 -20.52 2.44
C ASN A 159 20.94 -20.43 2.85
N ILE A 160 20.06 -20.18 1.89
CA ILE A 160 18.61 -20.33 2.04
C ILE A 160 18.33 -21.84 2.01
N THR A 161 17.98 -22.41 3.17
CA THR A 161 17.72 -23.85 3.29
C THR A 161 16.31 -24.26 2.87
N THR A 162 15.37 -23.31 2.93
CA THR A 162 13.95 -23.52 2.61
C THR A 162 13.37 -22.21 2.13
N LEU A 163 12.52 -22.28 1.10
CA LEU A 163 11.73 -21.17 0.60
C LEU A 163 10.32 -21.69 0.31
N GLU A 164 9.33 -21.07 0.94
CA GLU A 164 7.93 -21.41 0.76
C GLU A 164 7.15 -20.13 0.44
N VAL A 165 6.27 -20.23 -0.55
CA VAL A 165 5.33 -19.16 -0.90
C VAL A 165 3.94 -19.77 -0.75
N PRO A 166 3.22 -19.48 0.35
CA PRO A 166 1.88 -20.01 0.55
C PRO A 166 0.91 -19.38 -0.45
N ASP A 167 -0.23 -20.04 -0.65
CA ASP A 167 -1.32 -19.50 -1.46
C ASP A 167 -1.81 -18.16 -0.89
N ILE A 168 -2.32 -17.31 -1.79
CA ILE A 168 -2.90 -16.02 -1.41
C ILE A 168 -4.17 -16.29 -0.59
N LYS A 169 -4.10 -16.09 0.73
CA LYS A 169 -5.27 -16.14 1.60
C LYS A 169 -6.16 -14.93 1.33
N THR A 170 -7.38 -15.16 0.86
CA THR A 170 -8.38 -14.09 0.82
C THR A 170 -9.05 -13.97 2.19
N ALA A 171 -9.35 -12.75 2.63
CA ALA A 171 -9.93 -12.49 3.96
C ALA A 171 -11.30 -13.17 4.22
N ASN A 172 -11.86 -13.87 3.23
CA ASN A 172 -13.11 -14.64 3.32
C ASN A 172 -12.91 -16.16 3.34
N GLU A 173 -11.68 -16.68 3.25
CA GLU A 173 -11.43 -18.10 3.41
C GLU A 173 -11.31 -18.45 4.90
N ILE A 174 -12.44 -18.88 5.46
CA ILE A 174 -12.46 -19.65 6.71
C ILE A 174 -11.69 -20.94 6.41
N GLU A 175 -10.57 -21.18 7.11
CA GLU A 175 -9.83 -22.45 7.06
C GLU A 175 -10.79 -23.59 7.40
N THR A 176 -11.35 -24.24 6.37
CA THR A 176 -12.11 -25.48 6.52
C THR A 176 -11.08 -26.60 6.48
N THR A 177 -10.38 -26.77 7.59
CA THR A 177 -9.66 -28.03 7.86
C THR A 177 -10.71 -29.11 8.08
N VAL A 178 -11.13 -29.76 7.00
CA VAL A 178 -11.75 -31.09 7.10
C VAL A 178 -10.66 -32.05 7.54
N SER A 179 -10.67 -32.35 8.83
CA SER A 179 -9.94 -33.47 9.40
C SER A 179 -10.62 -34.75 8.91
N SER A 180 -9.98 -35.49 8.01
CA SER A 180 -10.35 -36.86 7.64
C SER A 180 -9.49 -37.86 8.39
#